data_AF-A0A2T0TTG9-F1
#
_entry.id   AF-A0A2T0TTG9-F1
#
_cell.length_a   1.000
_cell.length_b   1.000
_cell.length_c   1.000
_cell.angle_alpha   90.00
_cell.angle_beta   90.00
_cell.angle_gamma   90.00
#
_symmetry.space_group_name_H-M   'P 1'
#
loop_
_entity.id
_entity.type
_entity.pdbx_description
1 polymer ?
#
loop_
_entity_poly.entity_id
_entity_poly.type
_entity_poly.pdbx_seq_one_letter_code
_entity_poly.pdbx_strand_id
1 'polypeptide(L)'
;MPSSDRAWVLDEDEALELLAYLLTAARTQVDEAAEYGPLRLLTAAHRLADRIAPRSSDATAAFLAGPLGQVPELAVPREDREGYVGRLDDLCRALAAHLTARWAPDRSGPT
;
A
#
# COMPACT_ATOMS: atom_id res chain seq x y z
N MET A 1 2.59 12.94 34.99
CA MET A 1 1.92 12.00 34.07
C MET A 1 2.98 11.52 33.09
N PRO A 2 3.15 10.22 32.83
CA PRO A 2 4.09 9.82 31.79
C PRO A 2 3.56 10.34 30.45
N SER A 3 4.35 11.17 29.78
CA SER A 3 4.07 11.55 28.39
C SER A 3 4.07 10.27 27.58
N SER A 4 2.91 9.89 27.04
CA SER A 4 2.79 8.75 26.14
C SER A 4 3.20 9.20 24.74
N ASP A 5 4.47 9.59 24.60
CA ASP A 5 5.13 9.43 23.30
C ASP A 5 5.20 7.93 23.07
N ARG A 6 4.13 7.39 22.49
CA ARG A 6 4.14 6.01 22.01
C ARG A 6 5.14 5.98 20.88
N ALA A 7 6.39 5.65 21.21
CA ALA A 7 7.40 5.23 20.26
C ALA A 7 6.73 4.23 19.31
N TRP A 8 6.84 4.47 18.01
CA TRP A 8 6.24 3.55 17.08
C TRP A 8 6.89 2.17 17.26
N VAL A 9 6.12 1.10 17.07
CA VAL A 9 6.69 -0.25 16.96
C VAL A 9 7.37 -0.42 15.60
N LEU A 10 6.92 0.33 14.59
CA LEU A 10 7.49 0.40 13.24
C LEU A 10 7.68 1.86 12.87
N ASP A 11 8.77 2.29 12.26
CA ASP A 11 8.82 3.63 11.67
C ASP A 11 8.03 3.72 10.34
N GLU A 12 8.05 4.89 9.69
CA GLU A 12 7.35 5.09 8.41
C GLU A 12 7.90 4.19 7.30
N ASP A 13 9.21 3.94 7.27
CA ASP A 13 9.85 3.12 6.24
C ASP A 13 9.48 1.65 6.43
N GLU A 14 9.60 1.14 7.66
CA GLU A 14 9.20 -0.22 8.02
C GLU A 14 7.71 -0.47 7.73
N ALA A 15 6.86 0.52 8.00
CA ALA A 15 5.44 0.44 7.67
C ALA A 15 5.17 0.44 6.15
N LEU A 16 5.91 1.23 5.38
CA LEU A 16 5.80 1.27 3.92
C LEU A 16 6.27 -0.06 3.28
N GLU A 17 7.31 -0.68 3.82
CA GLU A 17 7.74 -2.01 3.37
C GLU A 17 6.66 -3.08 3.59
N LEU A 18 6.04 -3.10 4.78
CA LEU A 18 4.93 -4.02 5.06
C LEU A 18 3.72 -3.74 4.16
N LEU A 19 3.40 -2.47 3.92
CA LEU A 19 2.32 -2.09 3.00
C LEU A 19 2.62 -2.59 1.58
N ALA A 20 3.86 -2.41 1.11
CA ALA A 20 4.29 -2.88 -0.19
C ALA A 20 4.16 -4.40 -0.34
N TYR A 21 4.58 -5.15 0.69
CA TYR A 21 4.41 -6.59 0.74
C TYR A 21 2.94 -7.00 0.63
N LEU A 22 2.04 -6.37 1.42
CA LEU A 22 0.62 -6.68 1.40
C LEU A 22 -0.03 -6.42 0.03
N LEU A 23 0.29 -5.30 -0.61
CA LEU A 23 -0.31 -4.91 -1.90
C LEU A 23 0.17 -5.81 -3.05
N THR A 24 1.47 -6.09 -3.11
CA THR A 24 2.05 -7.00 -4.10
C THR A 24 1.56 -8.43 -3.91
N ALA A 25 1.49 -8.92 -2.67
CA ALA A 25 0.92 -10.23 -2.37
C ALA A 25 -0.58 -10.30 -2.75
N ALA A 26 -1.35 -9.25 -2.50
CA ALA A 26 -2.75 -9.18 -2.92
C ALA A 26 -2.88 -9.35 -4.44
N ARG A 27 -2.00 -8.70 -5.20
CA ARG A 27 -1.97 -8.81 -6.66
C ARG A 27 -1.59 -10.20 -7.14
N THR A 28 -0.55 -10.82 -6.58
CA THR A 28 -0.11 -12.17 -6.96
C THR A 28 -1.19 -13.22 -6.67
N GLN A 29 -1.87 -13.09 -5.52
CA GLN A 29 -2.89 -14.04 -5.11
C GLN A 29 -4.13 -14.06 -6.04
N VAL A 30 -4.36 -13.02 -6.84
CA VAL A 30 -5.43 -13.03 -7.86
C VAL A 30 -5.23 -14.12 -8.92
N ASP A 31 -3.98 -14.51 -9.16
CA ASP A 31 -3.63 -15.53 -10.14
C ASP A 31 -3.34 -16.90 -9.48
N GLU A 32 -2.94 -16.93 -8.21
CA GLU A 32 -2.58 -18.17 -7.50
C GLU A 32 -3.73 -18.81 -6.71
N ALA A 33 -4.63 -18.02 -6.12
CA ALA A 33 -5.73 -18.52 -5.30
C ALA A 33 -6.96 -17.62 -5.47
N ALA A 34 -7.91 -18.04 -6.31
CA ALA A 34 -9.12 -17.28 -6.68
C ALA A 34 -10.14 -17.04 -5.54
N GLU A 35 -9.75 -17.27 -4.28
CA GLU A 35 -10.59 -17.14 -3.09
C GLU A 35 -10.34 -15.80 -2.37
N TYR A 36 -10.59 -15.76 -1.06
CA TYR A 36 -10.51 -14.54 -0.24
C TYR A 36 -9.09 -14.03 0.05
N GLY A 37 -8.04 -14.61 -0.54
CA GLY A 37 -6.64 -14.26 -0.30
C GLY A 37 -6.32 -12.79 -0.59
N PRO A 38 -6.56 -12.30 -1.81
CA PRO A 38 -6.36 -10.88 -2.16
C PRO A 38 -7.15 -9.93 -1.26
N LEU A 39 -8.38 -10.30 -0.89
CA LEU A 39 -9.27 -9.46 -0.08
C LEU A 39 -8.73 -9.27 1.34
N ARG A 40 -8.28 -10.34 1.99
CA ARG A 40 -7.70 -10.26 3.34
C ARG A 40 -6.45 -9.40 3.37
N LEU A 41 -5.64 -9.45 2.31
CA LEU A 41 -4.42 -8.67 2.17
C LEU A 41 -4.73 -7.18 1.94
N LEU A 42 -5.72 -6.85 1.12
CA LEU A 42 -6.18 -5.47 0.94
C LEU A 42 -6.80 -4.89 2.21
N THR A 43 -7.64 -5.64 2.91
CA THR A 43 -8.16 -5.20 4.22
C THR A 43 -7.04 -4.96 5.23
N ALA A 44 -6.00 -5.80 5.24
CA ALA A 44 -4.83 -5.57 6.08
C ALA A 44 -4.06 -4.30 5.67
N ALA A 45 -3.90 -4.06 4.37
CA ALA A 45 -3.24 -2.87 3.82
C ALA A 45 -3.98 -1.58 4.21
N HIS A 46 -5.31 -1.55 4.06
CA HIS A 46 -6.15 -0.42 4.47
C HIS A 46 -6.07 -0.15 5.98
N ARG A 47 -6.13 -1.20 6.80
CA ARG A 47 -5.96 -1.07 8.25
C ARG A 47 -4.59 -0.53 8.63
N LEU A 48 -3.53 -0.94 7.93
CA LEU A 48 -2.20 -0.39 8.16
C LEU A 48 -2.16 1.09 7.75
N ALA A 49 -2.69 1.42 6.58
CA ALA A 49 -2.77 2.77 6.05
C ALA A 49 -3.46 3.75 7.01
N ASP A 50 -4.64 3.40 7.53
CA ASP A 50 -5.39 4.22 8.49
C ASP A 50 -4.59 4.53 9.76
N ARG A 51 -3.72 3.61 10.18
CA ARG A 51 -2.94 3.73 11.41
C ARG A 51 -1.70 4.56 11.24
N ILE A 52 -1.10 4.55 10.05
CA ILE A 52 0.15 5.27 9.77
C ILE A 52 -0.09 6.65 9.18
N ALA A 53 -1.17 6.85 8.40
CA ALA A 53 -1.45 8.10 7.70
C ALA A 53 -1.39 9.37 8.57
N PRO A 54 -1.92 9.41 9.82
CA PRO A 54 -1.85 10.61 10.67
C PRO A 54 -0.44 10.98 11.14
N ARG A 55 0.55 10.12 10.89
CA ARG A 55 1.92 10.24 11.40
C ARG A 55 2.97 10.09 10.30
N SER A 56 2.55 9.81 9.07
CA SER A 56 3.40 9.71 7.90
C SER A 56 3.76 11.09 7.36
N SER A 57 4.78 11.15 6.50
CA SER A 57 5.05 12.34 5.69
C SER A 57 3.85 12.70 4.80
N ASP A 58 3.73 13.98 4.43
CA ASP A 58 2.63 14.48 3.58
C ASP A 58 2.51 13.69 2.27
N ALA A 59 3.65 13.32 1.66
CA ALA A 59 3.68 12.53 0.44
C ALA A 59 3.09 11.13 0.65
N THR A 60 3.48 10.45 1.73
CA THR A 60 2.92 9.14 2.08
C THR A 60 1.44 9.25 2.42
N ALA A 61 1.04 10.23 3.24
CA ALA A 61 -0.36 10.44 3.58
C ALA A 61 -1.24 10.66 2.34
N ALA A 62 -0.73 11.42 1.35
CA ALA A 62 -1.40 11.61 0.06
C ALA A 62 -1.52 10.31 -0.75
N PHE A 63 -0.49 9.47 -0.77
CA PHE A 63 -0.56 8.15 -1.40
C PHE A 63 -1.61 7.24 -0.74
N LEU A 64 -1.66 7.23 0.60
CA LEU A 64 -2.60 6.40 1.36
C LEU A 64 -4.06 6.84 1.16
N ALA A 65 -4.31 8.16 1.20
CA ALA A 65 -5.65 8.71 1.02
C ALA A 65 -6.11 8.71 -0.46
N GLY A 66 -5.17 8.75 -1.40
CA GLY A 66 -5.43 8.77 -2.84
C GLY A 66 -5.47 7.36 -3.43
N PRO A 67 -4.41 6.91 -4.13
CA PRO A 67 -4.37 5.63 -4.83
C PRO A 67 -4.91 4.43 -4.03
N LEU A 68 -4.49 4.26 -2.77
CA LEU A 68 -4.95 3.13 -1.96
C LEU A 68 -6.41 3.28 -1.55
N GLY A 69 -6.83 4.46 -1.09
CA GLY A 69 -8.21 4.74 -0.68
C GLY A 69 -9.26 4.54 -1.79
N GLN A 70 -8.87 4.59 -3.06
CA GLN A 70 -9.76 4.32 -4.20
C GLN A 70 -9.97 2.83 -4.51
N VAL A 71 -9.19 1.92 -3.90
CA VAL A 71 -9.32 0.48 -4.13
C VAL A 71 -10.27 -0.14 -3.11
N PRO A 72 -11.46 -0.63 -3.51
CA PRO A 72 -12.43 -1.21 -2.59
C PRO A 72 -11.90 -2.51 -1.96
N GLU A 73 -12.02 -2.63 -0.63
CA GLU A 73 -11.58 -3.80 0.16
C GLU A 73 -12.27 -5.11 -0.24
N LEU A 74 -13.55 -5.04 -0.61
CA LEU A 74 -14.44 -6.20 -0.79
C LEU A 74 -14.94 -6.39 -2.22
N ALA A 75 -14.23 -5.91 -3.23
CA ALA A 75 -14.59 -6.16 -4.62
C ALA A 75 -14.29 -7.62 -5.00
N VAL A 76 -15.17 -8.54 -4.60
CA VAL A 76 -15.12 -9.94 -5.05
C VAL A 76 -15.32 -9.95 -6.57
N PRO A 77 -14.44 -10.62 -7.34
CA PRO A 77 -14.56 -10.71 -8.79
C PRO A 77 -15.63 -11.74 -9.16
N ARG A 78 -16.91 -11.40 -8.97
CA ARG A 78 -18.02 -12.16 -9.57
C ARG A 78 -18.47 -11.59 -10.92
N GLU A 79 -18.28 -10.28 -11.14
CA GLU A 79 -18.80 -9.59 -12.32
C GLU A 79 -17.71 -8.87 -13.13
N ASP A 80 -16.62 -8.40 -12.51
CA ASP A 80 -15.55 -7.64 -13.18
C ASP A 80 -14.14 -8.00 -12.65
N ARG A 81 -13.63 -9.18 -13.04
CA ARG A 81 -12.27 -9.61 -12.67
C ARG A 81 -11.21 -8.73 -13.32
N GLU A 82 -11.38 -8.38 -14.59
CA GLU A 82 -10.39 -7.61 -15.36
C GLU A 82 -10.22 -6.20 -14.79
N GLY A 83 -11.32 -5.49 -14.49
CA GLY A 83 -11.25 -4.19 -13.86
C GLY A 83 -10.71 -4.24 -12.43
N TYR A 84 -10.97 -5.31 -11.68
CA TYR A 84 -10.33 -5.52 -10.37
C TYR A 84 -8.81 -5.68 -10.49
N VAL A 85 -8.34 -6.53 -11.40
CA VAL A 85 -6.91 -6.70 -11.68
C VAL A 85 -6.28 -5.38 -12.13
N GLY A 86 -6.92 -4.66 -13.04
CA GLY A 86 -6.43 -3.36 -13.53
C GLY A 86 -6.26 -2.34 -12.40
N ARG A 87 -7.21 -2.26 -11.46
CA ARG A 87 -7.09 -1.41 -10.27
C ARG A 87 -5.91 -1.79 -9.38
N LEU A 88 -5.63 -3.09 -9.21
CA LEU A 88 -4.46 -3.55 -8.46
C LEU A 88 -3.14 -3.26 -9.18
N ASP A 89 -3.11 -3.39 -10.50
CA ASP A 89 -1.94 -3.04 -11.31
C ASP A 89 -1.63 -1.55 -11.21
N ASP A 90 -2.65 -0.70 -11.29
CA ASP A 90 -2.51 0.75 -11.13
C ASP A 90 -2.08 1.12 -9.71
N LEU A 91 -2.60 0.44 -8.69
CA LEU A 91 -2.17 0.62 -7.31
C LEU A 91 -0.69 0.21 -7.13
N CYS A 92 -0.27 -0.92 -7.70
CA CYS A 92 1.14 -1.35 -7.66
C CYS A 92 2.05 -0.34 -8.39
N ARG A 93 1.60 0.24 -9.50
CA ARG A 93 2.33 1.28 -10.21
C ARG A 93 2.45 2.57 -9.38
N ALA A 94 1.37 2.98 -8.73
CA ALA A 94 1.37 4.15 -7.84
C ALA A 94 2.29 3.93 -6.63
N LEU A 95 2.24 2.74 -6.02
CA LEU A 95 3.15 2.34 -4.95
C LEU A 95 4.60 2.42 -5.44
N ALA A 96 4.92 1.79 -6.57
CA ALA A 96 6.28 1.79 -7.10
C ALA A 96 6.81 3.21 -7.36
N ALA A 97 5.97 4.11 -7.88
CA ALA A 97 6.32 5.51 -8.06
C ALA A 97 6.59 6.21 -6.71
N HIS A 98 5.76 5.97 -5.69
CA HIS A 98 5.94 6.52 -4.34
C HIS A 98 7.25 6.04 -3.71
N LEU A 99 7.51 4.73 -3.72
CA LEU A 99 8.74 4.14 -3.18
C LEU A 99 9.98 4.61 -3.94
N THR A 100 9.89 4.77 -5.27
CA THR A 100 10.98 5.32 -6.09
C THR A 100 11.27 6.76 -5.68
N ALA A 101 10.25 7.62 -5.53
CA ALA A 101 10.45 9.00 -5.11
C ALA A 101 11.05 9.11 -3.69
N ARG A 102 10.76 8.13 -2.82
CA ARG A 102 11.25 8.10 -1.44
C ARG A 102 12.69 7.58 -1.31
N TRP A 103 13.06 6.53 -2.04
CA TRP A 103 14.32 5.82 -1.84
C TRP A 103 15.26 5.75 -3.05
N ALA A 104 14.85 6.22 -4.23
CA ALA A 104 15.82 6.39 -5.31
C ALA A 104 16.64 7.66 -5.00
N PRO A 105 17.93 7.56 -4.67
CA PRO A 105 18.78 8.75 -4.65
C PRO A 105 18.75 9.37 -6.06
N ASP A 106 18.92 10.70 -6.13
CA ASP A 106 19.09 11.43 -7.39
C ASP A 106 20.00 10.62 -8.31
N ARG A 107 19.46 10.08 -9.41
CA ARG A 107 20.24 9.40 -10.46
C ARG A 107 21.01 10.44 -11.28
N SER A 108 21.67 11.37 -10.59
CA SER A 108 22.66 12.28 -11.14
C SER A 108 24.04 11.69 -10.87
N GLY A 109 24.31 10.53 -11.48
CA GLY A 109 25.68 10.06 -11.63
C GLY A 109 26.40 10.95 -12.66
N PRO A 110 27.71 11.22 -12.51
CA PRO A 110 28.43 12.08 -13.42
C PRO A 110 28.41 11.46 -14.83
N THR A 111 28.05 12.29 -15.82
CA THR A 111 28.18 12.00 -17.25
C THR A 111 29.64 12.08 -17.68
#